data_AF-A0A537HZB3-F1
#
_entry.id   AF-A0A537HZB3-F1
#
_cell.length_a   1.000
_cell.length_b   1.000
_cell.length_c   1.000
_cell.angle_alpha   90.00
_cell.angle_beta   90.00
_cell.angle_gamma   90.00
#
_symmetry.space_group_name_H-M   'P 1'
#
loop_
_entity.id
_entity.type
_entity.pdbx_description
1 polymer ?
#
loop_
_entity_poly.entity_id
_entity_poly.type
_entity_poly.pdbx_seq_one_letter_code
_entity_poly.pdbx_strand_id
1 'polypeptide(L)'
;MTKIVVDDLDSDEVSSLVEYMTAMSSGQMVQHKKVIEVNGLTNKKIKFLLHKFLYTRHLAGYGVLDTAGNFEIVHLKPEEKHTEQHETLSPTMDVRLPVVIPHWVQPSDMIEWEGEPPPKKMRYKKE
;
A
#
# COMPACT_ATOMS: atom_id res chain seq x y z
N MET A 1 -7.44 -11.87 -22.23
CA MET A 1 -7.67 -10.45 -22.54
C MET A 1 -8.39 -9.84 -21.37
N THR A 2 -7.86 -8.75 -20.83
CA THR A 2 -8.34 -8.12 -19.59
C THR A 2 -9.01 -6.80 -19.94
N LYS A 3 -10.13 -6.48 -19.29
CA LYS A 3 -10.85 -5.22 -19.51
C LYS A 3 -10.72 -4.32 -18.30
N ILE A 4 -10.61 -3.02 -18.54
CA ILE A 4 -10.64 -1.96 -17.53
C ILE A 4 -11.80 -1.03 -17.90
N VAL A 5 -12.81 -0.97 -17.04
CA VAL A 5 -13.95 -0.06 -17.18
C VAL A 5 -13.62 1.24 -16.43
N VAL A 6 -13.81 2.37 -17.10
CA VAL A 6 -13.41 3.70 -16.60
C VAL A 6 -14.53 4.72 -16.79
N ASP A 7 -15.78 4.29 -16.59
CA ASP A 7 -16.97 5.12 -16.80
C ASP A 7 -16.93 6.42 -15.98
N ASP A 8 -16.46 6.34 -14.73
CA ASP A 8 -16.40 7.47 -13.81
C ASP A 8 -15.22 8.44 -14.06
N LEU A 9 -14.24 8.09 -14.89
CA LEU A 9 -13.10 8.97 -15.19
C LEU A 9 -13.40 9.93 -16.34
N ASP A 10 -12.96 11.18 -16.22
CA ASP A 10 -13.00 12.16 -17.32
C ASP A 10 -12.15 11.71 -18.51
N SER A 11 -12.49 12.17 -19.73
CA SER A 11 -11.81 11.76 -20.98
C SER A 11 -10.30 11.98 -20.97
N ASP A 12 -9.86 13.06 -20.32
CA ASP A 12 -8.46 13.46 -20.26
C ASP A 12 -7.68 12.53 -19.31
N GLU A 13 -8.32 12.09 -18.23
CA GLU A 13 -7.76 11.10 -17.30
C GLU A 13 -7.73 9.70 -17.92
N VAL A 14 -8.74 9.34 -18.72
CA VAL A 14 -8.72 8.08 -19.49
C VAL A 14 -7.55 8.05 -20.47
N SER A 15 -7.35 9.14 -21.23
CA SER A 15 -6.23 9.27 -22.17
C SER A 15 -4.88 9.19 -21.43
N SER A 16 -4.79 9.89 -20.30
CA SER A 16 -3.63 9.87 -19.41
C SER A 16 -3.31 8.48 -18.85
N LEU A 17 -4.34 7.69 -18.53
CA LEU A 17 -4.18 6.32 -18.04
C LEU A 17 -3.61 5.41 -19.13
N VAL A 18 -4.13 5.50 -20.35
CA VAL A 18 -3.64 4.72 -21.49
C VAL A 18 -2.17 5.05 -21.78
N GLU A 19 -1.82 6.33 -21.81
CA GLU A 19 -0.44 6.78 -22.01
C GLU A 19 0.48 6.27 -20.90
N TYR A 20 0.06 6.42 -19.63
CA TYR A 20 0.82 5.92 -18.48
C TYR A 20 1.07 4.42 -18.55
N MET A 21 0.02 3.62 -18.81
CA MET A 21 0.17 2.16 -18.86
C MET A 21 1.04 1.71 -20.04
N THR A 22 0.98 2.42 -21.16
CA THR A 22 1.82 2.18 -22.33
C THR A 22 3.28 2.54 -22.05
N ALA A 23 3.54 3.63 -21.33
CA ALA A 23 4.90 4.02 -20.94
C ALA A 23 5.53 3.07 -19.90
N MET A 24 4.71 2.56 -18.97
CA MET A 24 5.18 1.76 -17.83
C MET A 24 5.24 0.26 -18.12
N SER A 25 4.79 -0.20 -19.29
CA SER A 25 4.72 -1.63 -19.60
C SER A 25 4.78 -1.94 -21.09
N SER A 26 5.18 -3.17 -21.42
CA SER A 26 5.19 -3.68 -22.79
C SER A 26 3.83 -4.27 -23.22
N GLY A 27 2.76 -4.04 -22.46
CA GLY A 27 1.43 -4.53 -22.82
C GLY A 27 0.82 -3.73 -23.95
N GLN A 28 -0.18 -4.30 -24.62
CA GLN A 28 -0.96 -3.60 -25.63
C GLN A 28 -2.24 -3.07 -25.00
N MET A 29 -2.50 -1.78 -25.18
CA MET A 29 -3.70 -1.12 -24.69
C MET A 29 -4.53 -0.66 -25.88
N VAL A 30 -5.80 -1.01 -25.91
CA VAL A 30 -6.75 -0.55 -26.93
C VAL A 30 -7.90 0.14 -26.22
N GLN A 31 -8.10 1.42 -26.51
CA GLN A 31 -9.18 2.20 -25.92
C GLN A 31 -10.45 2.12 -26.79
N HIS A 32 -11.55 1.72 -26.17
CA HIS A 32 -12.89 1.72 -26.73
C HIS A 32 -13.81 2.58 -25.86
N LYS A 33 -13.88 3.89 -26.15
CA LYS A 33 -14.64 4.87 -25.36
C LYS A 33 -14.22 4.86 -23.87
N LYS A 34 -15.05 4.27 -23.01
CA LYS A 34 -14.89 4.13 -21.55
C LYS A 34 -14.41 2.75 -21.11
N VAL A 35 -13.98 1.92 -22.06
CA VAL A 35 -13.39 0.61 -21.79
C VAL A 35 -11.98 0.57 -22.38
N ILE A 36 -11.01 0.14 -21.59
CA ILE A 36 -9.65 -0.10 -22.05
C ILE A 36 -9.41 -1.60 -22.05
N GLU A 37 -9.05 -2.13 -23.21
CA GLU A 37 -8.68 -3.52 -23.38
C GLU A 37 -7.17 -3.67 -23.25
N VAL A 38 -6.75 -4.59 -22.40
CA VAL A 38 -5.35 -4.84 -22.07
C VAL A 38 -4.96 -6.26 -22.45
N ASN A 39 -3.86 -6.36 -23.20
CA ASN A 39 -3.26 -7.63 -23.56
C ASN A 39 -1.78 -7.69 -23.19
N GLY A 40 -1.28 -8.90 -22.91
CA GLY A 40 0.14 -9.12 -22.58
C GLY A 40 0.57 -8.70 -21.18
N LEU A 41 -0.36 -8.43 -20.25
CA LEU A 41 -0.07 -8.14 -18.84
C LEU A 41 -0.80 -9.10 -17.90
N THR A 42 -0.18 -9.38 -16.75
CA THR A 42 -0.82 -10.14 -15.67
C THR A 42 -1.78 -9.25 -14.89
N ASN A 43 -2.87 -9.82 -14.37
CA ASN A 43 -3.84 -9.09 -13.54
C ASN A 43 -3.17 -8.37 -12.35
N LYS A 44 -2.17 -9.00 -11.73
CA LYS A 44 -1.38 -8.39 -10.65
C LYS A 44 -0.67 -7.11 -11.10
N LYS A 45 -0.07 -7.11 -12.29
CA LYS A 45 0.61 -5.94 -12.84
C LYS A 45 -0.37 -4.84 -13.24
N ILE A 46 -1.50 -5.21 -13.84
CA ILE A 46 -2.58 -4.27 -14.17
C ILE A 46 -3.07 -3.58 -12.89
N LYS A 47 -3.48 -4.36 -11.88
CA LYS A 47 -3.93 -3.84 -10.59
C LYS A 47 -2.91 -2.88 -9.95
N PHE A 48 -1.63 -3.27 -9.95
CA PHE A 48 -0.56 -2.43 -9.42
C PHE A 48 -0.45 -1.08 -10.17
N LEU A 49 -0.46 -1.11 -11.50
CA LEU A 49 -0.36 0.10 -12.31
C LEU A 49 -1.57 1.01 -12.12
N LEU A 50 -2.78 0.45 -12.02
CA LEU A 50 -4.00 1.23 -11.77
C LEU A 50 -3.92 1.96 -10.42
N HIS A 51 -3.58 1.26 -9.35
CA HIS A 51 -3.41 1.91 -8.05
C HIS A 51 -2.29 2.96 -8.05
N LYS A 52 -1.17 2.67 -8.74
CA LYS A 52 -0.06 3.62 -8.83
C LYS A 52 -0.46 4.88 -9.60
N PHE A 53 -1.19 4.73 -10.71
CA PHE A 53 -1.69 5.84 -11.51
C PHE A 53 -2.59 6.76 -10.67
N LEU A 54 -3.62 6.20 -10.01
CA LEU A 54 -4.55 6.96 -9.18
C LEU A 54 -3.82 7.73 -8.07
N TYR A 55 -2.84 7.09 -7.42
CA TYR A 55 -2.00 7.75 -6.42
C TYR A 55 -1.19 8.92 -7.00
N THR A 56 -0.54 8.72 -8.14
CA THR A 56 0.32 9.76 -8.76
C THR A 56 -0.47 10.94 -9.33
N ARG A 57 -1.72 10.71 -9.74
CA ARG A 57 -2.62 11.76 -10.27
C ARG A 57 -3.45 12.45 -9.20
N HIS A 58 -3.21 12.15 -7.92
CA HIS A 58 -3.99 12.67 -6.79
C HIS A 58 -5.50 12.36 -6.88
N LEU A 59 -5.86 11.26 -7.53
CA LEU A 59 -7.23 10.78 -7.71
C LEU A 59 -7.69 9.96 -6.48
N ALA A 60 -7.54 10.52 -5.29
CA ALA A 60 -7.83 9.83 -4.02
C ALA A 60 -9.32 9.50 -3.82
N GLY A 61 -10.21 10.17 -4.56
CA GLY A 61 -11.64 9.84 -4.61
C GLY A 61 -11.97 8.66 -5.52
N TYR A 62 -10.99 7.93 -6.07
CA TYR A 62 -11.23 6.80 -6.96
C TYR A 62 -10.61 5.52 -6.41
N GLY A 63 -11.28 4.39 -6.66
CA GLY A 63 -10.86 3.05 -6.27
C GLY A 63 -10.79 2.12 -7.47
N VAL A 64 -10.12 0.98 -7.30
CA VAL A 64 -10.01 -0.07 -8.32
C VAL A 64 -10.69 -1.33 -7.79
N LEU A 65 -11.74 -1.78 -8.46
CA LEU A 65 -12.38 -3.07 -8.24
C LEU A 65 -11.78 -4.12 -9.17
N ASP A 66 -11.65 -5.36 -8.69
CA ASP A 66 -11.15 -6.52 -9.45
C ASP A 66 -12.21 -7.61 -9.40
N THR A 67 -12.85 -7.86 -10.54
CA THR A 67 -13.90 -8.86 -10.70
C THR A 67 -13.50 -9.87 -11.76
N ALA A 68 -13.00 -11.03 -11.32
CA ALA A 68 -12.61 -12.14 -12.18
C ALA A 68 -11.62 -11.74 -13.30
N GLY A 69 -10.70 -10.82 -13.02
CA GLY A 69 -9.74 -10.33 -14.01
C GLY A 69 -10.28 -9.25 -14.94
N ASN A 70 -11.43 -8.64 -14.61
CA ASN A 70 -11.86 -7.34 -15.14
C ASN A 70 -11.70 -6.30 -14.04
N PHE A 71 -11.20 -5.13 -14.41
CA PHE A 71 -10.98 -4.03 -13.49
C PHE A 71 -12.00 -2.92 -13.74
N GLU A 72 -12.38 -2.22 -12.69
CA GLU A 72 -13.26 -1.07 -12.78
C GLU A 72 -12.72 0.05 -11.90
N ILE A 73 -12.60 1.25 -12.47
CA ILE A 73 -12.27 2.45 -11.70
C ILE A 73 -13.56 3.15 -11.34
N VAL A 74 -13.84 3.22 -10.04
CA VAL A 74 -15.08 3.76 -9.49
C VAL A 74 -14.81 4.96 -8.61
N HIS A 75 -15.72 5.93 -8.60
CA HIS A 75 -15.67 7.03 -7.65
C HIS A 75 -16.07 6.53 -6.25
N LEU A 76 -15.12 6.58 -5.32
CA LEU A 76 -15.37 6.35 -3.91
C LEU A 76 -16.10 7.58 -3.39
N LYS A 77 -17.32 7.39 -2.89
CA LYS A 77 -17.96 8.45 -2.10
C LYS A 77 -16.95 8.91 -1.05
N PRO A 78 -16.81 10.22 -0.79
CA PRO A 78 -15.98 10.67 0.30
C PRO A 78 -16.50 9.96 1.55
N GLU A 79 -15.69 9.05 2.08
CA GLU A 79 -15.82 8.68 3.47
C GLU A 79 -15.71 10.02 4.19
N GLU A 80 -16.79 10.42 4.86
CA GLU A 80 -16.65 11.38 5.95
C GLU A 80 -15.51 10.83 6.76
N LYS A 81 -14.37 11.55 6.74
CA LYS A 81 -13.22 11.18 7.54
C LYS A 81 -13.77 11.19 8.96
N HIS A 82 -14.16 10.02 9.46
CA HIS A 82 -13.93 9.70 10.83
C HIS A 82 -12.43 9.84 10.94
N THR A 83 -11.99 11.05 11.32
CA THR A 83 -10.86 11.19 12.20
C THR A 83 -11.14 10.20 13.31
N GLU A 84 -10.64 8.98 13.15
CA GLU A 84 -10.07 8.27 14.27
C GLU A 84 -9.10 9.29 14.86
N GLN A 85 -9.63 10.08 15.80
CA GLN A 85 -8.82 10.60 16.85
C GLN A 85 -8.20 9.34 17.43
N HIS A 86 -7.00 9.01 16.97
CA HIS A 86 -6.08 8.29 17.82
C HIS A 86 -6.10 9.12 19.09
N GLU A 87 -6.84 8.65 20.11
CA GLU A 87 -6.78 9.22 21.43
C GLU A 87 -5.29 9.27 21.71
N THR A 88 -4.74 10.49 21.70
CA THR A 88 -3.38 10.73 22.11
C THR A 88 -3.36 10.23 23.53
N LEU A 89 -2.91 8.99 23.72
CA LEU A 89 -2.66 8.41 25.03
C LEU A 89 -1.65 9.35 25.64
N SER A 90 -2.16 10.33 26.39
CA SER A 90 -1.34 11.20 27.19
C SER A 90 -0.63 10.26 28.15
N PRO A 91 0.71 10.19 28.14
CA PRO A 91 1.40 9.33 29.08
C PRO A 91 1.23 9.98 30.45
N THR A 92 0.20 9.58 31.20
CA THR A 92 0.19 9.77 32.65
C THR A 92 1.17 8.76 33.23
N MET A 93 2.45 9.04 33.03
CA MET A 93 3.53 8.38 33.70
C MET A 93 3.71 9.09 35.05
N ASP A 94 3.12 8.53 36.11
CA ASP A 94 3.53 8.87 37.47
C ASP A 94 4.94 8.30 37.68
N VAL A 95 5.94 9.16 37.51
CA VAL A 95 7.36 8.79 37.55
C VAL A 95 7.98 9.44 38.77
N ARG A 96 8.06 8.66 39.84
CA ARG A 96 9.19 8.77 40.78
C ARG A 96 10.27 7.77 40.34
N LEU A 97 10.99 8.08 39.26
CA LEU A 97 12.24 7.40 38.90
C LEU A 97 13.28 8.46 38.47
N PRO A 98 14.56 8.29 38.86
CA PRO A 98 15.60 9.28 38.58
C PRO A 98 15.90 9.35 37.08
N VAL A 99 16.03 10.58 36.60
CA VAL A 99 16.32 10.94 35.21
C VAL A 99 17.65 10.31 34.75
N VAL A 100 17.58 9.42 33.76
CA VAL A 100 18.74 9.01 32.97
C VAL A 100 18.58 9.64 31.58
N ILE A 101 19.49 10.54 31.26
CA ILE A 101 19.60 11.22 29.96
C ILE A 101 20.08 10.18 28.93
N PRO A 102 19.43 10.01 27.76
CA PRO A 102 19.94 9.07 26.76
C PRO A 102 21.20 9.64 26.11
N HIS A 103 22.34 9.00 26.38
CA HIS A 103 23.59 9.29 25.70
C HIS A 103 23.49 8.77 24.26
N TRP A 104 23.83 9.60 23.29
CA TRP A 104 23.98 9.17 21.89
C TRP A 104 25.13 8.16 21.82
N VAL A 105 24.80 6.92 21.50
CA VAL A 105 25.76 5.83 21.36
C VAL A 105 26.58 6.05 20.09
N GLN A 106 27.92 6.05 20.20
CA GLN A 106 28.81 6.18 19.05
C GLN A 106 28.85 4.87 18.24
N PRO A 107 29.10 4.93 16.92
CA PRO A 107 29.08 3.75 16.04
C PRO A 107 30.08 2.63 16.38
N SER A 108 31.02 2.88 17.30
CA SER A 108 32.00 1.89 17.79
C SER A 108 31.42 0.87 18.77
N ASP A 109 30.20 1.08 19.28
CA ASP A 109 29.58 0.20 20.27
C ASP A 109 28.66 -0.86 19.64
N MET A 110 28.75 -1.07 18.32
CA MET A 110 28.12 -2.20 17.64
C MET A 110 28.82 -3.51 18.04
N ILE A 111 28.39 -4.10 19.15
CA ILE A 111 28.66 -5.51 19.42
C ILE A 111 27.89 -6.33 18.39
N GLU A 112 28.64 -7.03 17.55
CA GLU A 112 28.21 -8.03 16.59
C GLU A 112 27.21 -8.99 17.25
N TRP A 113 25.97 -9.01 16.75
CA TRP A 113 24.99 -10.02 17.14
C TRP A 113 25.42 -11.37 16.56
N GLU A 114 26.31 -12.09 17.24
CA GLU A 114 26.42 -13.54 17.02
C GLU A 114 25.21 -14.21 17.66
N GLY A 115 24.39 -14.84 16.83
CA GLY A 115 23.13 -15.45 17.23
C GLY A 115 23.33 -16.58 18.25
N GLU A 116 22.91 -16.33 19.49
CA GLU A 116 22.78 -17.37 20.50
C GLU A 116 21.54 -18.25 20.18
N PRO A 117 21.67 -19.58 20.05
CA PRO A 117 20.53 -20.44 19.79
C PRO A 117 19.64 -20.54 21.04
N PRO A 118 18.31 -20.66 20.89
CA PRO A 118 17.38 -20.62 22.02
C PRO A 118 17.62 -21.78 23.00
N PRO A 119 17.57 -21.54 24.33
CA PRO A 119 17.84 -22.58 25.32
C PRO A 119 16.77 -23.67 25.28
N LYS A 120 17.22 -24.93 25.23
CA LYS A 120 16.35 -26.12 25.30
C LYS A 120 15.64 -26.15 26.66
N LYS A 121 14.30 -26.14 26.64
CA LYS A 121 13.47 -26.33 27.84
C LYS A 121 13.73 -27.73 28.44
N MET A 122 14.44 -27.79 29.57
CA MET A 122 14.45 -28.98 30.42
C MET A 122 13.12 -29.06 31.17
N ARG A 123 12.34 -30.10 30.86
CA ARG A 123 11.10 -30.45 31.54
C ARG A 123 11.46 -31.15 32.85
N TYR A 124 11.42 -30.45 33.97
CA TYR A 124 11.46 -31.08 35.29
C TYR A 124 10.14 -31.85 35.50
N LYS A 125 10.22 -33.18 35.59
CA LYS A 125 9.18 -33.99 36.24
C LYS A 125 9.33 -33.78 37.75
N LYS A 126 8.26 -33.35 38.42
CA LYS A 126 8.07 -33.58 39.84
C LYS A 126 7.30 -34.89 40.00
N GLU A 127 7.71 -35.64 41.03
CA GLU A 127 7.19 -36.90 41.57
C GLU A 127 7.52 -38.19 40.82
#